data_AF-A0AA86GMR3-F1
#
_entry.id   AF-A0AA86GMR3-F1
#
_cell.length_a   1.000
_cell.length_b   1.000
_cell.length_c   1.000
_cell.angle_alpha   90.00
_cell.angle_beta   90.00
_cell.angle_gamma   90.00
#
_symmetry.space_group_name_H-M   'P 1'
#
loop_
_entity.id
_entity.type
_entity.pdbx_description
1 polymer ?
#
loop_
_entity_poly.entity_id
_entity_poly.type
_entity_poly.pdbx_seq_one_letter_code
_entity_poly.pdbx_strand_id
1 'polypeptide(L)'
;MTECCGIPMTFETLSERLRVVAVRALAFCKERYGSNGVKIEEGIDDAIMWRPSFYLKVGKFKLIAVEVEDNLYPGSLKGAAHDISHYDFPIAVYQACTLEAYLGDPNHKNINLLKNHGFGIITVDEDGNAVIQHSCVPLAQHISPDSFERAISKLSPKMKVAFRSAYAVYQTSETQGLQDAGQIIEAILTSIADQAVKKGDLTASSSGGALANRIDNMYGAQPLAGHRAALGGAREFVQEFRNTASHPAKSAKQAAEKIRKCREGFLDAINIASKLRALAKAKGYTIKLHVG
;
A
#
# COMPACT_ATOMS: atom_id res chain seq x y z
N MET A 1 -26.86 -39.16 34.34
CA MET A 1 -26.90 -37.71 34.09
C MET A 1 -25.47 -37.29 33.83
N THR A 2 -25.09 -37.28 32.56
CA THR A 2 -23.75 -36.91 32.13
C THR A 2 -23.74 -35.39 32.09
N GLU A 3 -23.05 -34.76 33.03
CA GLU A 3 -22.75 -33.33 32.94
C GLU A 3 -21.98 -33.10 31.65
N CYS A 4 -22.67 -32.55 30.65
CA CYS A 4 -22.02 -31.97 29.49
C CYS A 4 -21.17 -30.80 30.01
N CYS A 5 -19.89 -31.04 30.27
CA CYS A 5 -18.89 -30.00 30.40
C CYS A 5 -19.05 -29.05 29.22
N GLY A 6 -19.68 -27.90 29.46
CA GLY A 6 -19.89 -26.87 28.46
C GLY A 6 -18.52 -26.42 27.98
N ILE A 7 -18.12 -26.86 26.79
CA ILE A 7 -16.95 -26.32 26.12
C ILE A 7 -17.26 -24.82 25.95
N PRO A 8 -16.43 -23.90 26.48
CA PRO A 8 -16.67 -22.47 26.32
C PRO A 8 -16.79 -22.17 24.83
N MET A 9 -17.94 -21.64 24.43
CA MET A 9 -18.22 -21.32 23.04
C MET A 9 -17.40 -20.10 22.65
N THR A 10 -16.33 -20.29 21.90
CA THR A 10 -15.60 -19.18 21.27
C THR A 10 -16.54 -18.31 20.43
N PHE A 11 -16.37 -16.98 20.47
CA PHE A 11 -17.20 -15.96 19.79
C PHE A 11 -18.61 -15.78 20.37
N GLU A 12 -18.71 -15.43 21.65
CA GLU A 12 -19.99 -15.37 22.36
C GLU A 12 -20.89 -14.23 21.85
N THR A 13 -20.30 -13.15 21.34
CA THR A 13 -21.02 -11.96 20.85
C THR A 13 -21.65 -12.15 19.47
N LEU A 14 -21.25 -13.19 18.73
CA LEU A 14 -21.75 -13.47 17.39
C LEU A 14 -23.00 -14.37 17.42
N SER A 15 -23.85 -14.21 16.40
CA SER A 15 -24.96 -15.14 16.14
C SER A 15 -24.43 -16.55 15.81
N GLU A 16 -25.24 -17.59 16.03
CA GLU A 16 -24.84 -18.99 15.77
C GLU A 16 -24.29 -19.19 14.36
N ARG A 17 -24.94 -18.61 13.35
CA ARG A 17 -24.47 -18.64 11.96
C ARG A 17 -23.10 -17.98 11.79
N LEU A 18 -22.89 -16.80 12.37
CA LEU A 18 -21.60 -16.09 12.28
C LEU A 18 -20.50 -16.73 13.11
N ARG A 19 -20.82 -17.49 14.16
CA ARG A 19 -19.83 -18.29 14.90
C ARG A 19 -19.19 -19.33 14.00
N VAL A 20 -19.96 -19.98 13.13
CA VAL A 20 -19.41 -20.92 12.14
C VAL A 20 -18.42 -20.21 11.22
N VAL A 21 -18.80 -19.05 10.68
CA VAL A 21 -17.92 -18.21 9.84
C VAL A 21 -16.64 -17.84 10.60
N ALA A 22 -16.75 -17.40 11.84
CA ALA A 22 -15.63 -16.98 12.67
C ALA A 22 -14.65 -18.13 12.94
N VAL A 23 -15.16 -19.31 13.31
CA VAL A 23 -14.34 -20.50 13.56
C VAL A 23 -13.62 -20.95 12.29
N ARG A 24 -14.30 -20.99 11.15
CA ARG A 24 -13.71 -21.38 9.86
C ARG A 24 -12.67 -20.37 9.37
N ALA A 25 -12.98 -19.07 9.44
CA ALA A 25 -12.05 -18.01 9.09
C ALA A 25 -10.82 -18.02 10.01
N LEU A 26 -11.00 -18.21 11.32
CA LEU A 26 -9.87 -18.33 12.26
C LEU A 26 -9.00 -19.55 11.95
N ALA A 27 -9.59 -20.71 11.69
CA ALA A 27 -8.85 -21.91 11.32
C ALA A 27 -8.02 -21.69 10.05
N PHE A 28 -8.64 -21.11 9.02
CA PHE A 28 -7.99 -20.75 7.77
C PHE A 28 -6.85 -19.74 7.97
N CYS A 29 -7.06 -18.69 8.77
CA CYS A 29 -6.01 -17.72 9.09
C CYS A 29 -4.87 -18.36 9.87
N LYS A 30 -5.14 -19.27 10.80
CA LYS A 30 -4.12 -20.02 11.56
C LYS A 30 -3.27 -20.90 10.67
N GLU A 31 -3.89 -21.62 9.73
CA GLU A 31 -3.18 -22.44 8.75
C GLU A 31 -2.28 -21.58 7.86
N ARG A 32 -2.81 -20.47 7.34
CA ARG A 32 -2.11 -19.60 6.39
C ARG A 32 -1.01 -18.74 7.02
N TYR A 33 -1.24 -18.23 8.22
CA TYR A 33 -0.41 -17.19 8.85
C TYR A 33 0.24 -17.62 10.18
N GLY A 34 -0.10 -18.80 10.69
CA GLY A 34 0.32 -19.30 12.00
C GLY A 34 -0.65 -18.94 13.12
N SER A 35 -0.45 -19.56 14.29
CA SER A 35 -1.34 -19.42 15.47
C SER A 35 -0.78 -18.50 16.57
N ASN A 36 0.26 -17.72 16.27
CA ASN A 36 0.93 -16.91 17.28
C ASN A 36 0.07 -15.71 17.70
N GLY A 37 -0.05 -15.51 19.02
CA GLY A 37 -0.73 -14.33 19.58
C GLY A 37 -2.19 -14.21 19.16
N VAL A 38 -2.88 -15.33 18.94
CA VAL A 38 -4.32 -15.36 18.64
C VAL A 38 -5.10 -14.81 19.83
N LYS A 39 -6.01 -13.89 19.53
CA LYS A 39 -6.91 -13.23 20.48
C LYS A 39 -8.31 -13.16 19.87
N ILE A 40 -9.33 -13.42 20.68
CA ILE A 40 -10.73 -13.53 20.25
C ILE A 40 -11.54 -12.52 21.05
N GLU A 41 -12.32 -11.67 20.38
CA GLU A 41 -13.19 -10.65 21.00
C GLU A 41 -12.44 -9.73 21.99
N GLU A 42 -11.15 -9.51 21.74
CA GLU A 42 -10.28 -8.60 22.50
C GLU A 42 -9.92 -7.38 21.64
N GLY A 43 -9.78 -6.21 22.27
CA GLY A 43 -9.26 -5.02 21.60
C GLY A 43 -7.78 -5.19 21.24
N ILE A 44 -7.35 -4.59 20.14
CA ILE A 44 -5.94 -4.65 19.71
C ILE A 44 -5.09 -3.73 20.61
N ASP A 45 -5.56 -2.51 20.82
CA ASP A 45 -4.92 -1.44 21.58
C ASP A 45 -5.98 -0.38 21.92
N ASP A 46 -5.87 0.30 23.06
CA ASP A 46 -6.83 1.35 23.46
C ASP A 46 -6.86 2.54 22.49
N ALA A 47 -5.78 2.78 21.74
CA ALA A 47 -5.74 3.80 20.70
C ALA A 47 -6.60 3.44 19.47
N ILE A 48 -6.95 2.16 19.30
CA ILE A 48 -7.83 1.68 18.24
C ILE A 48 -9.15 1.32 18.91
N MET A 49 -10.14 2.22 18.82
CA MET A 49 -11.48 2.05 19.42
C MET A 49 -12.35 1.01 18.66
N TRP A 50 -11.73 -0.07 18.21
CA TRP A 50 -12.34 -1.19 17.51
C TRP A 50 -11.84 -2.50 18.08
N ARG A 51 -12.78 -3.42 18.26
CA ARG A 51 -12.56 -4.76 18.77
C ARG A 51 -12.89 -5.75 17.64
N PRO A 52 -11.88 -6.29 16.93
CA PRO A 52 -12.13 -7.31 15.91
C PRO A 52 -12.75 -8.56 16.54
N SER A 53 -13.46 -9.35 15.73
CA SER A 53 -13.88 -10.69 16.14
C SER A 53 -12.69 -11.55 16.56
N PHE A 54 -11.58 -11.49 15.81
CA PHE A 54 -10.30 -12.04 16.25
C PHE A 54 -9.10 -11.34 15.58
N TYR A 55 -7.92 -11.55 16.14
CA TYR A 55 -6.65 -11.21 15.49
C TYR A 55 -5.54 -12.18 15.84
N LEU A 56 -4.48 -12.20 15.03
CA LEU A 56 -3.27 -12.99 15.26
C LEU A 56 -2.02 -12.26 14.75
N LYS A 57 -0.85 -12.68 15.25
CA LYS A 57 0.47 -12.15 14.83
C LYS A 57 1.05 -12.98 13.70
N VAL A 58 1.53 -12.27 12.67
CA VAL A 58 2.24 -12.84 11.52
C VAL A 58 3.70 -12.43 11.61
N GLY A 59 4.55 -13.37 11.99
CA GLY A 59 5.94 -13.08 12.35
C GLY A 59 6.01 -12.12 13.54
N LYS A 60 6.98 -11.19 13.50
CA LYS A 60 7.25 -10.26 14.63
C LYS A 60 6.54 -8.92 14.53
N PHE A 61 6.24 -8.44 13.31
CA PHE A 61 5.92 -7.03 13.05
C PHE A 61 4.65 -6.83 12.23
N LYS A 62 3.77 -7.84 12.15
CA LYS A 62 2.50 -7.71 11.43
C LYS A 62 1.37 -8.42 12.17
N LEU A 63 0.20 -7.79 12.15
CA LEU A 63 -1.05 -8.35 12.67
C LEU A 63 -2.02 -8.60 11.51
N ILE A 64 -2.81 -9.65 11.64
CA ILE A 64 -4.01 -9.89 10.85
C ILE A 64 -5.18 -9.77 11.80
N ALA A 65 -6.05 -8.80 11.56
CA ALA A 65 -7.29 -8.60 12.32
C ALA A 65 -8.48 -8.90 11.41
N VAL A 66 -9.49 -9.56 11.95
CA VAL A 66 -10.64 -10.04 11.19
C VAL A 66 -11.93 -9.65 11.90
N GLU A 67 -12.78 -8.94 11.17
CA GLU A 67 -14.17 -8.68 11.55
C GLU A 67 -15.08 -9.71 10.87
N VAL A 68 -15.91 -10.40 11.64
CA VAL A 68 -16.88 -11.39 11.12
C VAL A 68 -18.27 -10.77 11.11
N GLU A 69 -18.79 -10.50 9.92
CA GLU A 69 -20.06 -9.81 9.73
C GLU A 69 -20.57 -10.03 8.29
N ASP A 70 -21.85 -10.35 8.12
CA ASP A 70 -22.45 -10.47 6.79
C ASP A 70 -22.98 -9.14 6.24
N ASN A 71 -23.25 -8.18 7.12
CA ASN A 71 -23.41 -6.80 6.70
C ASN A 71 -22.05 -6.27 6.22
N LEU A 72 -21.82 -6.34 4.91
CA LEU A 72 -20.56 -5.94 4.31
C LEU A 72 -20.26 -4.46 4.56
N TYR A 73 -19.00 -4.17 4.88
CA TYR A 73 -18.51 -2.83 5.19
C TYR A 73 -19.19 -2.17 6.41
N PRO A 74 -19.14 -2.81 7.60
CA PRO A 74 -19.79 -2.29 8.80
C PRO A 74 -19.16 -0.96 9.26
N GLY A 75 -19.95 -0.18 10.01
CA GLY A 75 -19.50 1.11 10.55
C GLY A 75 -18.28 1.02 11.46
N SER A 76 -18.11 -0.11 12.15
CA SER A 76 -16.94 -0.42 13.00
C SER A 76 -15.64 -0.33 12.19
N LEU A 77 -15.58 -1.00 11.03
CA LEU A 77 -14.42 -0.96 10.14
C LEU A 77 -14.17 0.43 9.57
N LYS A 78 -15.23 1.15 9.20
CA LYS A 78 -15.11 2.51 8.65
C LYS A 78 -14.44 3.46 9.66
N GLY A 79 -14.84 3.40 10.93
CA GLY A 79 -14.24 4.20 11.99
C GLY A 79 -12.79 3.80 12.25
N ALA A 80 -12.53 2.50 12.35
CA ALA A 80 -11.23 1.96 12.72
C ALA A 80 -10.14 2.18 11.65
N ALA A 81 -10.51 2.26 10.37
CA ALA A 81 -9.57 2.34 9.26
C ALA A 81 -8.53 3.47 9.43
N HIS A 82 -9.00 4.64 9.87
CA HIS A 82 -8.15 5.81 10.07
C HIS A 82 -7.12 5.57 11.17
N ASP A 83 -7.56 5.10 12.34
CA ASP A 83 -6.70 4.90 13.52
C ASP A 83 -5.67 3.80 13.25
N ILE A 84 -6.10 2.71 12.62
CA ILE A 84 -5.21 1.60 12.22
C ILE A 84 -4.14 2.08 11.24
N SER A 85 -4.48 2.94 10.28
CA SER A 85 -3.52 3.45 9.29
C SER A 85 -2.40 4.31 9.90
N HIS A 86 -2.63 4.86 11.10
CA HIS A 86 -1.67 5.66 11.86
C HIS A 86 -1.08 4.93 13.07
N TYR A 87 -1.48 3.69 13.33
CA TYR A 87 -0.99 2.93 14.46
C TYR A 87 0.46 2.46 14.27
N ASP A 88 1.20 2.33 15.37
CA ASP A 88 2.62 1.96 15.39
C ASP A 88 2.85 0.45 15.22
N PHE A 89 1.84 -0.29 14.78
CA PHE A 89 1.95 -1.70 14.43
C PHE A 89 1.26 -1.96 13.08
N PRO A 90 1.94 -2.56 12.09
CA PRO A 90 1.32 -2.89 10.81
C PRO A 90 0.16 -3.89 10.97
N ILE A 91 -1.06 -3.46 10.68
CA ILE A 91 -2.26 -4.30 10.75
C ILE A 91 -2.90 -4.39 9.36
N ALA A 92 -3.05 -5.62 8.86
CA ALA A 92 -3.89 -5.93 7.72
C ALA A 92 -5.25 -6.42 8.23
N VAL A 93 -6.32 -5.90 7.64
CA VAL A 93 -7.69 -6.10 8.13
C VAL A 93 -8.51 -6.83 7.08
N TYR A 94 -9.13 -7.94 7.49
CA TYR A 94 -10.10 -8.67 6.66
C TYR A 94 -11.50 -8.49 7.22
N GLN A 95 -12.49 -8.43 6.32
CA GLN A 95 -13.86 -8.79 6.64
C GLN A 95 -14.09 -10.25 6.24
N ALA A 96 -14.53 -11.06 7.19
CA ALA A 96 -15.00 -12.42 6.98
C ALA A 96 -16.54 -12.43 6.94
N CYS A 97 -17.10 -13.09 5.94
CA CYS A 97 -18.54 -13.21 5.74
C CYS A 97 -18.90 -14.57 5.14
N THR A 98 -20.18 -14.87 5.07
CA THR A 98 -20.69 -16.00 4.27
C THR A 98 -20.50 -15.72 2.78
N LEU A 99 -20.31 -16.78 1.98
CA LEU A 99 -20.28 -16.68 0.52
C LEU A 99 -21.61 -16.13 -0.02
N GLU A 100 -22.73 -16.49 0.61
CA GLU A 100 -24.06 -15.97 0.30
C GLU A 100 -24.10 -14.44 0.42
N ALA A 101 -23.63 -13.87 1.55
CA ALA A 101 -23.61 -12.42 1.75
C ALA A 101 -22.71 -11.70 0.72
N TYR A 102 -21.57 -12.31 0.37
CA TYR A 102 -20.69 -11.79 -0.67
C TYR A 102 -21.37 -11.76 -2.04
N LEU A 103 -22.00 -12.86 -2.46
CA LEU A 103 -22.67 -12.95 -3.75
C LEU A 103 -23.97 -12.12 -3.79
N GLY A 104 -24.60 -11.91 -2.64
CA GLY A 104 -25.83 -11.14 -2.48
C GLY A 104 -25.65 -9.61 -2.50
N ASP A 105 -24.41 -9.09 -2.46
CA ASP A 105 -24.15 -7.65 -2.45
C ASP A 105 -24.52 -7.00 -3.80
N PRO A 106 -25.57 -6.14 -3.86
CA PRO A 106 -26.04 -5.61 -5.13
C PRO A 106 -24.97 -4.79 -5.85
N ASN A 107 -24.62 -5.21 -7.07
CA ASN A 107 -23.56 -4.62 -7.89
C ASN A 107 -22.19 -4.56 -7.17
N HIS A 108 -21.95 -5.43 -6.18
CA HIS A 108 -20.74 -5.46 -5.37
C HIS A 108 -20.40 -4.10 -4.72
N LYS A 109 -21.43 -3.32 -4.35
CA LYS A 109 -21.24 -1.97 -3.81
C LYS A 109 -20.36 -1.95 -2.56
N ASN A 110 -20.67 -2.77 -1.56
CA ASN A 110 -19.95 -2.80 -0.28
C ASN A 110 -18.61 -3.54 -0.44
N ILE A 111 -18.56 -4.55 -1.30
CA ILE A 111 -17.31 -5.21 -1.69
C ILE A 111 -16.32 -4.20 -2.29
N ASN A 112 -16.78 -3.33 -3.18
CA ASN A 112 -15.93 -2.31 -3.80
C ASN A 112 -15.49 -1.26 -2.77
N LEU A 113 -16.34 -0.91 -1.80
CA LEU A 113 -15.96 -0.03 -0.69
C LEU A 113 -14.86 -0.66 0.18
N LEU A 114 -14.99 -1.94 0.54
CA LEU A 114 -13.96 -2.70 1.27
C LEU A 114 -12.62 -2.64 0.54
N LYS A 115 -12.61 -3.01 -0.75
CA LYS A 115 -11.41 -2.98 -1.61
C LYS A 115 -10.79 -1.59 -1.70
N ASN A 116 -11.62 -0.56 -1.93
CA ASN A 116 -11.16 0.82 -2.03
C ASN A 116 -10.54 1.33 -0.72
N HIS A 117 -11.00 0.83 0.42
CA HIS A 117 -10.48 1.17 1.74
C HIS A 117 -9.33 0.27 2.21
N GLY A 118 -8.93 -0.72 1.41
CA GLY A 118 -7.76 -1.56 1.67
C GLY A 118 -8.05 -2.78 2.52
N PHE A 119 -9.33 -3.12 2.70
CA PHE A 119 -9.76 -4.30 3.44
C PHE A 119 -9.72 -5.54 2.57
N GLY A 120 -9.22 -6.63 3.16
CA GLY A 120 -9.30 -7.96 2.57
C GLY A 120 -10.67 -8.57 2.80
N ILE A 121 -11.00 -9.60 2.02
CA ILE A 121 -12.28 -10.30 2.10
C ILE A 121 -12.03 -11.79 2.18
N ILE A 122 -12.57 -12.42 3.23
CA ILE A 122 -12.65 -13.87 3.40
C ILE A 122 -14.12 -14.27 3.30
N THR A 123 -14.41 -15.28 2.51
CA THR A 123 -15.75 -15.88 2.45
C THR A 123 -15.71 -17.30 2.99
N VAL A 124 -16.76 -17.71 3.69
CA VAL A 124 -17.00 -19.09 4.11
C VAL A 124 -18.25 -19.60 3.41
N ASP A 125 -18.14 -20.71 2.69
CA ASP A 125 -19.28 -21.36 2.03
C ASP A 125 -20.10 -22.25 3.00
N GLU A 126 -21.16 -22.89 2.49
CA GLU A 126 -22.05 -23.76 3.27
C GLU A 126 -21.34 -25.03 3.79
N ASP A 127 -20.33 -25.51 3.07
CA ASP A 127 -19.49 -26.64 3.46
C ASP A 127 -18.43 -26.25 4.51
N GLY A 128 -18.32 -24.95 4.81
CA GLY A 128 -17.36 -24.39 5.76
C GLY A 128 -15.97 -24.16 5.19
N ASN A 129 -15.81 -24.15 3.86
CA ASN A 129 -14.55 -23.81 3.21
C ASN A 129 -14.36 -22.29 3.22
N ALA A 130 -13.23 -21.85 3.79
CA ALA A 130 -12.84 -20.45 3.81
C ALA A 130 -11.90 -20.11 2.65
N VAL A 131 -12.18 -19.03 1.93
CA VAL A 131 -11.39 -18.57 0.78
C VAL A 131 -11.17 -17.06 0.84
N ILE A 132 -9.95 -16.61 0.48
CA ILE A 132 -9.67 -15.19 0.28
C ILE A 132 -10.20 -14.77 -1.09
N GLN A 133 -11.25 -13.95 -1.11
CA GLN A 133 -11.76 -13.32 -2.34
C GLN A 133 -10.94 -12.08 -2.72
N HIS A 134 -10.37 -11.40 -1.72
CA HIS A 134 -9.51 -10.26 -1.92
C HIS A 134 -8.43 -10.19 -0.83
N SER A 135 -7.16 -10.20 -1.24
CA SER A 135 -6.05 -10.01 -0.31
C SER A 135 -5.87 -8.54 0.04
N CYS A 136 -5.32 -8.26 1.22
CA CYS A 136 -4.97 -6.90 1.61
C CYS A 136 -3.52 -6.76 2.10
N VAL A 137 -3.06 -5.51 2.04
CA VAL A 137 -1.83 -5.03 2.68
C VAL A 137 -2.16 -4.42 4.05
N PRO A 138 -1.17 -4.14 4.92
CA PRO A 138 -1.39 -3.29 6.08
C PRO A 138 -2.02 -1.95 5.70
N LEU A 139 -2.98 -1.44 6.49
CA LEU A 139 -3.67 -0.20 6.13
C LEU A 139 -2.73 1.02 6.06
N ALA A 140 -1.62 1.02 6.82
CA ALA A 140 -0.57 2.03 6.71
C ALA A 140 0.14 2.04 5.34
N GLN A 141 0.12 0.92 4.60
CA GLN A 141 0.65 0.77 3.24
C GLN A 141 -0.39 1.16 2.19
N HIS A 142 -1.68 1.12 2.52
CA HIS A 142 -2.73 1.19 1.52
C HIS A 142 -2.77 2.54 0.77
N ILE A 143 -2.86 2.44 -0.54
CA ILE A 143 -3.20 3.55 -1.43
C ILE A 143 -4.44 3.07 -2.17
N SER A 144 -5.59 3.76 -2.05
CA SER A 144 -6.79 3.33 -2.77
C SER A 144 -6.55 3.39 -4.29
N PRO A 145 -7.08 2.44 -5.09
CA PRO A 145 -6.98 2.47 -6.55
C PRO A 145 -7.40 3.83 -7.16
N ASP A 146 -8.48 4.42 -6.66
CA ASP A 146 -8.97 5.72 -7.13
C ASP A 146 -7.99 6.86 -6.85
N SER A 147 -7.39 6.90 -5.65
CA SER A 147 -6.37 7.89 -5.31
C SER A 147 -5.13 7.73 -6.17
N PHE A 148 -4.68 6.49 -6.39
CA PHE A 148 -3.55 6.19 -7.28
C PHE A 148 -3.82 6.65 -8.71
N GLU A 149 -4.97 6.29 -9.29
CA GLU A 149 -5.33 6.70 -10.66
C GLU A 149 -5.47 8.22 -10.80
N ARG A 150 -6.02 8.90 -9.79
CA ARG A 150 -6.02 10.38 -9.74
C ARG A 150 -4.60 10.94 -9.70
N ALA A 151 -3.70 10.36 -8.91
CA ALA A 151 -2.32 10.83 -8.78
C ALA A 151 -1.57 10.73 -10.12
N ILE A 152 -1.74 9.63 -10.87
CA ILE A 152 -1.07 9.44 -12.17
C ILE A 152 -1.78 10.11 -13.34
N SER A 153 -2.98 10.67 -13.15
CA SER A 153 -3.84 11.22 -14.22
C SER A 153 -3.13 12.22 -15.14
N LYS A 154 -2.23 13.03 -14.59
CA LYS A 154 -1.45 14.08 -15.28
C LYS A 154 -0.19 13.55 -15.99
N LEU A 155 0.13 12.26 -15.87
CA LEU A 155 1.32 11.67 -16.50
C LEU A 155 1.05 11.31 -17.97
N SER A 156 2.12 11.07 -18.75
CA SER A 156 1.99 10.56 -20.12
C SER A 156 1.53 9.09 -20.10
N PRO A 157 0.94 8.55 -21.19
CA PRO A 157 0.51 7.15 -21.23
C PRO A 157 1.62 6.15 -20.86
N LYS A 158 2.85 6.35 -21.37
CA LYS A 158 3.99 5.49 -21.03
C LYS A 158 4.36 5.54 -19.55
N MET A 159 4.33 6.73 -18.94
CA MET A 159 4.58 6.89 -17.51
C MET A 159 3.47 6.24 -16.68
N LYS A 160 2.20 6.36 -17.09
CA LYS A 160 1.08 5.70 -16.40
C LYS A 160 1.26 4.17 -16.38
N VAL A 161 1.67 3.58 -17.50
CA VAL A 161 1.97 2.14 -17.56
C VAL A 161 3.09 1.77 -16.60
N ALA A 162 4.21 2.51 -16.62
CA ALA A 162 5.33 2.25 -15.72
C ALA A 162 4.93 2.34 -14.23
N PHE A 163 4.19 3.38 -13.83
CA PHE A 163 3.72 3.52 -12.45
C PHE A 163 2.67 2.47 -12.06
N ARG A 164 1.83 2.00 -12.99
CA ARG A 164 0.91 0.87 -12.72
C ARG A 164 1.67 -0.42 -12.45
N SER A 165 2.74 -0.69 -13.19
CA SER A 165 3.61 -1.84 -12.92
C SER A 165 4.28 -1.71 -11.55
N ALA A 166 4.87 -0.56 -11.23
CA ALA A 166 5.48 -0.31 -9.92
C ALA A 166 4.44 -0.40 -8.78
N TYR A 167 3.20 0.05 -9.02
CA TYR A 167 2.11 -0.02 -8.06
C TYR A 167 1.66 -1.46 -7.80
N ALA A 168 1.59 -2.31 -8.83
CA ALA A 168 1.30 -3.73 -8.65
C ALA A 168 2.35 -4.42 -7.76
N VAL A 169 3.64 -4.09 -7.94
CA VAL A 169 4.72 -4.57 -7.06
C VAL A 169 4.56 -4.00 -5.65
N TYR A 170 4.29 -2.70 -5.53
CA TYR A 170 4.06 -2.01 -4.25
C TYR A 170 2.98 -2.66 -3.39
N GLN A 171 1.90 -3.19 -4.01
CA GLN A 171 0.81 -3.90 -3.30
C GLN A 171 1.25 -5.24 -2.68
N THR A 172 2.46 -5.72 -2.98
CA THR A 172 3.01 -6.96 -2.41
C THR A 172 4.29 -6.74 -1.63
N SER A 173 5.06 -5.72 -2.01
CA SER A 173 6.31 -5.32 -1.38
C SER A 173 6.47 -3.81 -1.49
N GLU A 174 6.19 -3.10 -0.39
CA GLU A 174 6.22 -1.63 -0.34
C GLU A 174 7.61 -1.07 -0.67
N THR A 175 8.67 -1.76 -0.27
CA THR A 175 10.05 -1.33 -0.52
C THR A 175 10.43 -1.51 -1.98
N GLN A 176 10.06 -2.65 -2.58
CA GLN A 176 10.38 -2.91 -3.99
C GLN A 176 9.56 -1.99 -4.90
N GLY A 177 8.26 -1.80 -4.62
CA GLY A 177 7.44 -0.87 -5.38
C GLY A 177 7.94 0.58 -5.33
N LEU A 178 8.42 1.04 -4.15
CA LEU A 178 9.08 2.35 -4.04
C LEU A 178 10.38 2.40 -4.84
N GLN A 179 11.17 1.33 -4.84
CA GLN A 179 12.40 1.26 -5.63
C GLN A 179 12.12 1.35 -7.13
N ASP A 180 11.11 0.62 -7.61
CA ASP A 180 10.67 0.65 -9.02
C ASP A 180 10.17 2.06 -9.39
N ALA A 181 9.38 2.70 -8.51
CA ALA A 181 8.98 4.10 -8.69
C ALA A 181 10.19 5.05 -8.76
N GLY A 182 11.23 4.82 -7.94
CA GLY A 182 12.47 5.58 -7.97
C GLY A 182 13.26 5.41 -9.27
N GLN A 183 13.30 4.19 -9.83
CA GLN A 183 13.92 3.93 -11.13
C GLN A 183 13.20 4.69 -12.27
N ILE A 184 11.88 4.84 -12.19
CA ILE A 184 11.13 5.68 -13.14
C ILE A 184 11.61 7.14 -13.07
N ILE A 185 11.82 7.69 -11.87
CA ILE A 185 12.35 9.05 -11.70
C ILE A 185 13.76 9.19 -12.26
N GLU A 186 14.64 8.23 -11.96
CA GLU A 186 16.01 8.20 -12.49
C GLU A 186 16.03 8.17 -14.03
N ALA A 187 15.16 7.37 -14.64
CA ALA A 187 15.03 7.30 -16.09
C ALA A 187 14.52 8.61 -16.70
N ILE A 188 13.53 9.27 -16.07
CA ILE A 188 13.04 10.59 -16.49
C ILE A 188 14.17 11.63 -16.44
N LEU A 189 14.90 11.70 -15.31
CA LEU A 189 15.99 12.65 -15.12
C LEU A 189 17.12 12.42 -16.12
N THR A 190 17.50 11.17 -16.34
CA THR A 190 18.51 10.81 -17.34
C THR A 190 18.07 11.25 -18.73
N SER A 191 16.81 10.98 -19.10
CA SER A 191 16.29 11.41 -20.40
C SER A 191 16.24 12.94 -20.54
N ILE A 192 15.93 13.69 -19.48
CA ILE A 192 15.95 15.16 -19.48
C ILE A 192 17.38 15.67 -19.67
N ALA A 193 18.35 15.14 -18.92
CA ALA A 193 19.75 15.53 -19.02
C ALA A 193 20.29 15.28 -20.44
N ASP A 194 20.03 14.10 -21.01
CA ASP A 194 20.46 13.76 -22.37
C ASP A 194 19.86 14.69 -23.44
N GLN A 195 18.59 15.07 -23.27
CA GLN A 195 17.92 16.00 -24.19
C GLN A 195 18.45 17.44 -24.02
N ALA A 196 18.72 17.86 -22.79
CA ALA A 196 19.30 19.16 -22.50
C ALA A 196 20.70 19.31 -23.13
N VAL A 197 21.53 18.25 -23.07
CA VAL A 197 22.82 18.24 -23.79
C VAL A 197 22.62 18.35 -25.30
N LYS A 198 21.70 17.57 -25.87
CA LYS A 198 21.41 17.60 -27.31
C LYS A 198 20.91 18.96 -27.80
N LYS A 199 20.21 19.71 -26.95
CA LYS A 199 19.72 21.06 -27.26
C LYS A 199 20.69 22.18 -26.91
N GLY A 200 21.85 21.86 -26.33
CA GLY A 200 22.84 22.85 -25.91
C GLY A 200 22.50 23.58 -24.62
N ASP A 201 21.48 23.13 -23.87
CA ASP A 201 21.13 23.67 -22.55
C ASP A 201 22.13 23.21 -21.46
N LEU A 202 22.85 22.12 -21.72
CA LEU A 202 23.92 21.56 -20.88
C LEU A 202 25.13 21.15 -21.74
N THR A 203 26.30 21.10 -21.12
CA THR A 203 27.50 20.50 -21.74
C THR A 203 27.48 18.98 -21.63
N ALA A 204 28.17 18.26 -22.53
CA ALA A 204 28.27 16.80 -22.47
C ALA A 204 28.90 16.28 -21.15
N SER A 205 29.79 17.05 -20.53
CA SER A 205 30.35 16.72 -19.22
C SER A 205 29.30 16.76 -18.10
N SER A 206 28.19 17.49 -18.30
CA SER A 206 27.15 17.69 -17.30
C SER A 206 26.16 16.52 -17.18
N SER A 207 26.08 15.63 -18.18
CA SER A 207 25.20 14.45 -18.17
C SER A 207 25.88 13.18 -17.63
N GLY A 208 27.19 13.21 -17.40
CA GLY A 208 27.96 12.09 -16.85
C GLY A 208 27.86 11.97 -15.32
N GLY A 209 28.21 10.78 -14.80
CA GLY A 209 28.35 10.54 -13.35
C GLY A 209 27.08 10.13 -12.63
N ALA A 210 27.14 10.15 -11.29
CA ALA A 210 26.06 9.75 -10.40
C ALA A 210 24.81 10.63 -10.56
N LEU A 211 23.62 10.05 -10.31
CA LEU A 211 22.34 10.73 -10.48
C LEU A 211 22.27 12.09 -9.73
N ALA A 212 22.80 12.14 -8.51
CA ALA A 212 22.87 13.38 -7.73
C ALA A 212 23.61 14.50 -8.48
N ASN A 213 24.79 14.21 -9.01
CA ASN A 213 25.60 15.18 -9.76
C ASN A 213 24.88 15.65 -11.03
N ARG A 214 24.16 14.75 -11.73
CA ARG A 214 23.34 15.12 -12.89
C ARG A 214 22.24 16.12 -12.51
N ILE A 215 21.57 15.89 -11.38
CA ILE A 215 20.53 16.79 -10.87
C ILE A 215 21.16 18.15 -10.50
N ASP A 216 22.29 18.15 -9.80
CA ASP A 216 22.98 19.37 -9.37
C ASP A 216 23.44 20.20 -10.59
N ASN A 217 23.96 19.55 -11.63
CA ASN A 217 24.31 20.19 -12.90
C ASN A 217 23.07 20.79 -13.60
N MET A 218 21.96 20.04 -13.68
CA MET A 218 20.69 20.56 -14.21
C MET A 218 20.18 21.75 -13.40
N TYR A 219 20.33 21.71 -12.07
CA TYR A 219 19.86 22.74 -11.16
C TYR A 219 20.66 24.05 -11.31
N GLY A 220 21.97 23.93 -11.53
CA GLY A 220 22.88 25.06 -11.77
C GLY A 220 22.75 25.71 -13.15
N ALA A 221 22.19 25.00 -14.13
CA ALA A 221 22.08 25.48 -15.50
C ALA A 221 21.05 26.62 -15.64
N GLN A 222 21.49 27.78 -16.15
CA GLN A 222 20.63 28.94 -16.39
C GLN A 222 19.40 28.63 -17.25
N PRO A 223 19.49 27.84 -18.33
CA PRO A 223 18.31 27.46 -19.11
C PRO A 223 17.24 26.74 -18.28
N LEU A 224 17.61 26.05 -17.20
CA LEU A 224 16.70 25.28 -16.36
C LEU A 224 16.31 26.00 -15.05
N ALA A 225 16.74 27.25 -14.85
CA ALA A 225 16.52 28.00 -13.61
C ALA A 225 15.02 28.11 -13.22
N GLY A 226 14.12 28.25 -14.19
CA GLY A 226 12.67 28.30 -13.97
C GLY A 226 12.05 26.98 -13.49
N HIS A 227 12.82 25.89 -13.42
CA HIS A 227 12.35 24.57 -13.02
C HIS A 227 13.12 23.98 -11.83
N ARG A 228 13.87 24.82 -11.08
CA ARG A 228 14.62 24.42 -9.88
C ARG A 228 13.78 23.68 -8.85
N ALA A 229 12.52 24.06 -8.66
CA ALA A 229 11.62 23.36 -7.73
C ALA A 229 11.39 21.88 -8.10
N ALA A 230 11.30 21.56 -9.40
CA ALA A 230 11.14 20.17 -9.86
C ALA A 230 12.43 19.36 -9.65
N LEU A 231 13.58 19.97 -9.94
CA LEU A 231 14.89 19.35 -9.78
C LEU A 231 15.28 19.18 -8.32
N GLY A 232 15.02 20.18 -7.48
CA GLY A 232 15.24 20.13 -6.03
C GLY A 232 14.42 19.03 -5.36
N GLY A 233 13.12 18.94 -5.68
CA GLY A 233 12.29 17.85 -5.17
C GLY A 233 12.77 16.45 -5.62
N ALA A 234 13.28 16.33 -6.85
CA ALA A 234 13.88 15.08 -7.31
C ALA A 234 15.19 14.74 -6.57
N ARG A 235 16.00 15.76 -6.23
CA ARG A 235 17.25 15.59 -5.45
C ARG A 235 16.97 15.12 -4.03
N GLU A 236 15.99 15.74 -3.38
CA GLU A 236 15.51 15.37 -2.03
C GLU A 236 14.98 13.94 -2.03
N PHE A 237 14.12 13.60 -3.00
CA PHE A 237 13.59 12.25 -3.13
C PHE A 237 14.69 11.18 -3.30
N VAL A 238 15.66 11.42 -4.18
CA VAL A 238 16.79 10.49 -4.39
C VAL A 238 17.63 10.36 -3.12
N GLN A 239 17.81 11.43 -2.36
CA GLN A 239 18.54 11.39 -1.09
C GLN A 239 17.80 10.59 -0.02
N GLU A 240 16.49 10.80 0.07
CA GLU A 240 15.67 10.26 1.15
C GLU A 240 15.27 8.80 0.92
N PHE A 241 14.82 8.47 -0.29
CA PHE A 241 14.14 7.20 -0.54
C PHE A 241 15.04 6.11 -1.11
N ARG A 242 16.19 6.46 -1.69
CA ARG A 242 17.15 5.49 -2.26
C ARG A 242 17.61 4.43 -1.26
N ASN A 243 17.71 4.80 0.03
CA ASN A 243 18.18 3.91 1.10
C ASN A 243 17.07 3.41 2.03
N THR A 244 15.79 3.69 1.73
CA THR A 244 14.69 3.26 2.61
C THR A 244 14.60 1.73 2.68
N ALA A 245 14.99 1.01 1.62
CA ALA A 245 15.01 -0.45 1.61
C ALA A 245 16.16 -1.09 2.41
N SER A 246 17.26 -0.36 2.67
CA SER A 246 18.57 -0.94 3.03
C SER A 246 18.65 -1.56 4.42
N HIS A 247 17.81 -1.14 5.36
CA HIS A 247 17.83 -1.66 6.73
C HIS A 247 16.52 -2.37 7.09
N PRO A 248 16.58 -3.60 7.62
CA PRO A 248 15.41 -4.27 8.15
C PRO A 248 14.92 -3.56 9.42
N ALA A 249 13.61 -3.52 9.62
CA ALA A 249 13.03 -2.97 10.85
C ALA A 249 13.43 -3.84 12.06
N LYS A 250 13.75 -3.19 13.19
CA LYS A 250 14.10 -3.89 14.44
C LYS A 250 12.90 -4.00 15.40
N SER A 251 11.84 -3.24 15.16
CA SER A 251 10.60 -3.24 15.94
C SER A 251 9.38 -3.08 15.04
N ALA A 252 8.19 -3.37 15.58
CA ALA A 252 6.93 -3.18 14.84
C ALA A 252 6.67 -1.71 14.51
N LYS A 253 7.01 -0.80 15.45
CA LYS A 253 6.96 0.65 15.23
C LYS A 253 7.83 1.08 14.07
N GLN A 254 9.08 0.62 14.02
CA GLN A 254 9.98 0.91 12.89
C GLN A 254 9.45 0.30 11.58
N ALA A 255 8.79 -0.85 11.62
CA ALA A 255 8.15 -1.43 10.44
C ALA A 255 6.97 -0.57 9.94
N ALA A 256 6.11 -0.09 10.86
CA ALA A 256 5.00 0.81 10.52
C ALA A 256 5.50 2.15 9.96
N GLU A 257 6.49 2.77 10.60
CA GLU A 257 7.15 3.99 10.10
C GLU A 257 7.76 3.78 8.72
N LYS A 258 8.47 2.66 8.50
CA LYS A 258 9.03 2.32 7.20
C LYS A 258 7.96 2.15 6.12
N ILE A 259 6.86 1.47 6.43
CA ILE A 259 5.72 1.30 5.51
C ILE A 259 5.11 2.66 5.14
N ARG A 260 4.86 3.53 6.14
CA ARG A 260 4.34 4.90 5.91
C ARG A 260 5.29 5.71 5.04
N LYS A 261 6.59 5.66 5.33
CA LYS A 261 7.63 6.30 4.52
C LYS A 261 7.64 5.77 3.08
N CYS A 262 7.48 4.46 2.88
CA CYS A 262 7.36 3.88 1.54
C CYS A 262 6.12 4.39 0.80
N ARG A 263 4.98 4.53 1.48
CA ARG A 263 3.74 5.09 0.92
C ARG A 263 3.91 6.55 0.50
N GLU A 264 4.47 7.37 1.38
CA GLU A 264 4.75 8.78 1.11
C GLU A 264 5.71 8.94 -0.08
N GLY A 265 6.85 8.22 -0.05
CA GLY A 265 7.81 8.21 -1.14
C GLY A 265 7.21 7.78 -2.47
N PHE A 266 6.33 6.77 -2.48
CA PHE A 266 5.70 6.30 -3.72
C PHE A 266 4.82 7.38 -4.34
N LEU A 267 4.03 8.10 -3.52
CA LEU A 267 3.19 9.21 -3.98
C LEU A 267 4.03 10.44 -4.39
N ASP A 268 5.12 10.71 -3.67
CA ASP A 268 6.06 11.78 -4.02
C ASP A 268 6.76 11.52 -5.35
N ALA A 269 7.12 10.27 -5.65
CA ALA A 269 7.65 9.91 -6.96
C ALA A 269 6.66 10.29 -8.08
N ILE A 270 5.37 9.99 -7.93
CA ILE A 270 4.34 10.36 -8.92
C ILE A 270 4.25 11.89 -9.08
N ASN A 271 4.27 12.63 -7.97
CA ASN A 271 4.24 14.09 -7.97
C ASN A 271 5.47 14.69 -8.68
N ILE A 272 6.67 14.19 -8.36
CA ILE A 272 7.92 14.60 -8.98
C ILE A 272 7.92 14.28 -10.47
N ALA A 273 7.46 13.09 -10.86
CA ALA A 273 7.32 12.70 -12.26
C ALA A 273 6.42 13.66 -13.04
N SER A 274 5.31 14.13 -12.43
CA SER A 274 4.43 15.14 -13.02
C SER A 274 5.14 16.49 -13.22
N LYS A 275 5.93 16.93 -12.22
CA LYS A 275 6.71 18.18 -12.30
C LYS A 275 7.83 18.09 -13.36
N LEU A 276 8.56 16.98 -13.41
CA LEU A 276 9.60 16.73 -14.41
C LEU A 276 9.02 16.60 -15.82
N ARG A 277 7.82 16.02 -15.98
CA ARG A 277 7.09 16.03 -17.25
C ARG A 277 6.75 17.45 -17.71
N ALA A 278 6.30 18.31 -16.79
CA ALA A 278 6.00 19.71 -17.12
C ALA A 278 7.25 20.46 -17.58
N LEU A 279 8.39 20.27 -16.89
CA LEU A 279 9.70 20.76 -17.29
C LEU A 279 10.06 20.28 -18.71
N ALA A 280 10.03 18.96 -18.94
CA ALA A 280 10.38 18.39 -20.24
C ALA A 280 9.50 18.96 -21.36
N LYS A 281 8.19 19.10 -21.12
CA LYS A 281 7.27 19.73 -22.08
C LYS A 281 7.64 21.18 -22.36
N ALA A 282 7.93 21.98 -21.33
CA ALA A 282 8.30 23.39 -21.47
C ALA A 282 9.60 23.58 -22.27
N LYS A 283 10.53 22.63 -22.17
CA LYS A 283 11.80 22.62 -22.93
C LYS A 283 11.73 21.86 -24.25
N GLY A 284 10.58 21.28 -24.58
CA GLY A 284 10.40 20.41 -25.75
C GLY A 284 11.33 19.18 -25.73
N TYR A 285 11.69 18.68 -24.55
CA TYR A 285 12.45 17.46 -24.38
C TYR A 285 11.53 16.24 -24.50
N THR A 286 12.04 15.18 -25.11
CA THR A 286 11.34 13.89 -25.15
C THR A 286 11.80 12.99 -24.01
N ILE A 287 10.87 12.58 -23.16
CA ILE A 287 11.13 11.60 -22.10
C ILE A 287 11.11 10.19 -22.70
N LYS A 288 12.22 9.47 -22.57
CA LYS A 288 12.35 8.06 -22.92
C LYS A 288 12.25 7.21 -21.66
N LEU A 289 11.30 6.29 -21.63
CA LEU A 289 11.16 5.26 -20.60
C LEU A 289 11.17 3.90 -21.29
N HIS A 290 11.99 2.99 -20.79
CA HIS A 290 11.87 1.57 -21.10
C HIS A 290 10.79 1.01 -20.19
N VAL A 291 9.66 0.66 -20.80
CA VAL A 291 8.60 -0.08 -20.11
C VAL A 291 8.85 -1.53 -20.46
N GLY A 292 9.22 -2.33 -19.47
CA GLY A 292 9.34 -3.79 -19.59
C GLY A 292 7.98 -4.46 -19.70
#